data_AF-A0A0D1BPB5-F1
#
_entry.id   AF-A0A0D1BPB5-F1
#
_cell.length_a   1.000
_cell.length_b   1.000
_cell.length_c   1.000
_cell.angle_alpha   90.00
_cell.angle_beta   90.00
_cell.angle_gamma   90.00
#
_symmetry.space_group_name_H-M   'P 1'
#
loop_
_entity.id
_entity.type
_entity.pdbx_description
1 polymer ?
#
loop_
_entity_poly.entity_id
_entity_poly.type
_entity_poly.pdbx_seq_one_letter_code
_entity_poly.pdbx_strand_id
1 'polypeptide(L)' 'MKIGELEMCCGNCSMIDHCGEPYSDVCICTESRFKNIDEDKFLQLIKTSKKESKKAKINDVHKRLLQGE' A
#
# COMPACT_ATOMS: atom_id res chain seq x y z
N MET A 1 -8.47 -0.37 9.39
CA MET A 1 -7.62 0.68 10.00
C MET A 1 -7.02 1.49 8.88
N LYS A 2 -6.90 2.83 9.00
CA LYS A 2 -6.36 3.59 7.87
C LYS A 2 -4.85 3.43 7.78
N ILE A 3 -4.35 3.39 6.56
CA ILE A 3 -2.93 3.22 6.29
C ILE A 3 -2.09 4.34 6.91
N GLY A 4 -2.62 5.57 6.93
CA GLY A 4 -1.96 6.71 7.54
C GLY A 4 -1.88 6.67 9.07
N GLU A 5 -2.57 5.74 9.71
CA GLU A 5 -2.61 5.56 11.18
C GLU A 5 -1.68 4.43 11.65
N LEU A 6 -0.95 3.78 10.74
CA LEU A 6 -0.02 2.69 11.06
C LEU A 6 1.30 3.15 11.72
N GLU A 7 1.57 4.46 11.74
CA GLU A 7 2.70 5.11 12.41
C GLU A 7 4.05 4.39 12.22
N MET A 8 4.33 3.88 11.01
CA MET A 8 5.57 3.15 10.69
C MET A 8 5.88 1.98 11.65
N CYS A 9 4.88 1.25 12.13
CA CYS A 9 5.05 -0.01 12.87
C CYS A 9 5.53 -1.17 11.94
N CYS A 10 6.60 -0.92 11.19
CA CYS A 10 7.26 -1.85 10.28
C CYS A 10 7.89 -2.99 11.08
N GLY A 11 7.16 -4.08 11.22
CA GLY A 11 7.47 -5.22 12.09
C GLY A 11 6.20 -5.97 12.50
N ASN A 12 5.08 -5.25 12.65
CA ASN A 12 3.75 -5.80 12.89
C ASN A 12 2.72 -5.38 11.81
N CYS A 13 3.18 -4.66 10.79
CA CYS A 13 2.36 -4.15 9.70
C CYS A 13 2.05 -5.26 8.67
N SER A 14 0.76 -5.50 8.42
CA SER A 14 0.27 -6.49 7.44
C SER A 14 0.74 -6.22 6.01
N MET A 15 1.09 -4.96 5.69
CA MET A 15 1.53 -4.54 4.36
C MET A 15 3.05 -4.54 4.18
N ILE A 16 3.83 -4.92 5.20
CA ILE A 16 5.29 -4.87 5.15
C ILE A 16 5.87 -5.68 3.97
N ASP A 17 5.22 -6.79 3.62
CA ASP A 17 5.58 -7.64 2.48
C ASP A 17 5.48 -6.90 1.14
N HIS A 18 4.61 -5.90 1.07
CA HIS A 18 4.39 -5.07 -0.12
C HIS A 18 5.23 -3.79 -0.14
N CYS A 19 5.85 -3.42 0.97
CA CYS A 19 6.86 -2.37 0.98
C CYS A 19 8.14 -2.82 0.25
N GLY A 20 8.87 -1.86 -0.31
CA GLY A 20 10.12 -2.11 -1.02
C GLY A 20 11.31 -1.67 -0.17
N GLU A 21 12.22 -2.58 0.15
CA GLU A 21 13.50 -2.24 0.79
C GLU A 21 14.32 -1.31 -0.14
N PRO A 22 14.96 -0.25 0.39
CA PRO A 22 15.22 0.06 1.80
C PRO A 22 14.15 0.92 2.49
N TYR A 23 12.86 0.78 2.14
CA TYR A 23 11.73 1.59 2.59
C TYR A 23 11.78 3.07 2.16
N SER A 24 12.94 3.57 1.73
CA SER A 24 13.06 4.86 1.03
C SER A 24 12.45 4.86 -0.37
N ASP A 25 12.38 3.71 -1.05
CA ASP A 25 11.81 3.64 -2.41
C ASP A 25 10.30 3.47 -2.38
N VAL A 26 9.79 2.67 -1.42
CA VAL A 26 8.37 2.32 -1.32
C VAL A 26 8.00 2.04 0.15
N CYS A 27 7.36 3.00 0.81
CA CYS A 27 6.79 2.83 2.15
C CYS A 27 5.33 3.33 2.20
N ILE A 28 4.40 2.38 2.06
CA ILE A 28 2.97 2.62 1.84
C ILE A 28 2.33 3.46 2.97
N CYS A 29 2.69 3.18 4.23
CA CYS A 29 2.14 3.90 5.40
C CYS A 29 2.58 5.38 5.48
N THR A 30 3.65 5.74 4.77
CA THR A 30 4.17 7.12 4.73
C THR A 30 3.66 7.90 3.52
N GLU A 31 3.06 7.22 2.55
CA GLU A 31 2.53 7.86 1.36
C GLU A 31 1.19 8.54 1.65
N SER A 32 1.18 9.86 1.47
CA SER A 32 -0.03 10.69 1.67
C SER A 32 -1.20 10.25 0.79
N ARG A 33 -0.92 9.61 -0.36
CA ARG A 33 -1.91 9.08 -1.30
C ARG A 33 -2.75 7.95 -0.71
N PHE A 34 -2.22 7.22 0.27
CA PHE A 34 -2.91 6.12 0.93
C PHE A 34 -3.38 6.45 2.34
N LYS A 35 -3.08 7.66 2.85
CA LYS A 35 -3.36 8.07 4.24
C LYS A 35 -4.80 7.78 4.71
N ASN A 36 -5.78 7.96 3.84
CA ASN A 36 -7.21 7.78 4.14
C ASN A 36 -7.79 6.43 3.69
N ILE A 37 -6.97 5.57 3.09
CA ILE A 37 -7.40 4.27 2.57
C ILE A 37 -7.39 3.27 3.72
N ASP A 38 -8.41 2.42 3.76
CA ASP A 38 -8.43 1.31 4.73
C ASP A 38 -7.41 0.25 4.31
N GLU A 39 -6.63 -0.21 5.28
CA GLU A 39 -5.62 -1.26 5.10
C GLU A 39 -6.20 -2.49 4.41
N ASP A 40 -7.39 -2.96 4.81
CA ASP A 40 -7.98 -4.16 4.24
C ASP A 40 -8.32 -3.96 2.75
N LYS A 41 -8.91 -2.81 2.42
CA LYS A 41 -9.21 -2.43 1.02
C LYS A 41 -7.94 -2.39 0.17
N PHE A 42 -6.87 -1.79 0.69
CA PHE A 42 -5.59 -1.75 -0.02
C PHE A 42 -5.00 -3.14 -0.21
N LEU A 43 -5.03 -3.98 0.84
CA LEU A 43 -4.56 -5.37 0.79
C LEU A 43 -5.35 -6.21 -0.22
N GLN A 44 -6.67 -6.02 -0.32
CA GLN A 44 -7.46 -6.70 -1.35
C GLN A 44 -7.06 -6.26 -2.76
N LEU A 45 -6.89 -4.95 -2.99
CA LEU A 45 -6.51 -4.42 -4.30
C LEU A 45 -5.10 -4.86 -4.71
N ILE A 46 -4.14 -4.87 -3.78
CA ILE A 46 -2.76 -5.25 -4.09
C ILE A 46 -2.61 -6.76 -4.32
N LYS A 47 -3.39 -7.58 -3.60
CA LYS A 47 -3.45 -9.04 -3.81
C LYS A 47 -4.09 -9.41 -5.15
N THR A 48 -5.06 -8.62 -5.62
CA THR A 48 -5.69 -8.81 -6.94
C THR A 48 -4.83 -8.26 -8.08
N SER A 49 -3.81 -7.46 -7.80
CA SER A 49 -2.91 -6.93 -8.81
C SER A 49 -1.98 -8.02 -9.37
N LYS A 50 -2.00 -8.20 -10.69
CA LYS A 50 -1.18 -9.20 -11.41
C LYS A 50 0.22 -8.70 -11.77
N LYS A 51 0.64 -7.52 -11.30
CA LYS A 51 1.96 -6.94 -11.63
C LYS A 51 3.07 -7.71 -10.91
N GLU A 52 4.23 -7.86 -11.53
CA GLU A 52 5.37 -8.56 -10.90
C GLU A 52 6.09 -7.69 -9.86
N SER A 53 6.36 -6.42 -10.17
CA SER A 53 7.09 -5.53 -9.26
C SER A 53 6.18 -4.91 -8.19
N LYS A 54 6.65 -4.83 -6.94
CA LYS A 54 5.93 -4.20 -5.81
C LYS A 54 5.47 -2.76 -6.15
N LYS A 55 6.37 -1.94 -6.70
CA LYS A 55 6.08 -0.57 -7.15
C LYS A 55 4.97 -0.51 -8.21
N ALA A 56 4.96 -1.46 -9.14
CA ALA A 56 3.94 -1.55 -10.17
C ALA A 56 2.58 -1.94 -9.58
N LYS A 57 2.55 -2.87 -8.60
CA LYS A 57 1.32 -3.23 -7.88
C LYS A 57 0.75 -2.02 -7.12
N ILE A 58 1.58 -1.24 -6.44
CA ILE A 58 1.13 -0.08 -5.67
C ILE A 58 0.57 1.02 -6.58
N ASN A 59 1.23 1.29 -7.70
CA ASN A 59 0.71 2.23 -8.70
C ASN A 59 -0.61 1.76 -9.32
N ASP A 60 -0.77 0.46 -9.55
CA ASP A 60 -2.00 -0.15 -10.03
C ASP A 60 -3.14 0.04 -9.01
N VAL A 61 -2.89 -0.23 -7.73
CA VAL A 61 -3.83 0.02 -6.63
C VAL A 61 -4.23 1.49 -6.56
N HIS A 62 -3.26 2.41 -6.61
CA HIS A 62 -3.53 3.85 -6.60
C HIS A 62 -4.43 4.27 -7.77
N LYS A 63 -4.16 3.75 -8.97
CA LYS A 63 -5.00 4.02 -10.14
C LYS A 63 -6.42 3.51 -9.95
N ARG A 64 -6.62 2.31 -9.42
CA ARG A 64 -7.95 1.74 -9.15
C ARG A 64 -8.72 2.53 -8.11
N LEU A 65 -8.03 2.98 -7.05
CA LEU A 65 -8.62 3.86 -6.03
C LEU A 65 -9.08 5.21 -6.62
N LEU A 66 -8.32 5.78 -7.56
CA LEU A 66 -8.72 7.00 -8.27
C LEU A 66 -9.91 6.79 -9.21
N GLN A 67 -10.12 5.57 -9.72
CA GLN A 67 -11.24 5.23 -10.61
C GLN A 67 -12.54 4.91 -9.85
N GLY A 68 -12.53 4.88 -8.51
CA GLY A 68 -13.73 4.76 -7.68
C GLY A 68 -14.25 3.33 -7.48
N GLU A 69 -13.41 2.30 -7.64
CA GLU A 69 -13.72 0.92 -7.19
C GLU A 69 -13.99 0.84 -5.68
#